data_AF-A0A9P6STD3-F1
#
_entry.id   AF-A0A9P6STD3-F1
#
_cell.length_a   1.000
_cell.length_b   1.000
_cell.length_c   1.000
_cell.angle_alpha   90.00
_cell.angle_beta   90.00
_cell.angle_gamma   90.00
#
_symmetry.space_group_name_H-M   'P 1'
#
loop_
_entity.id
_entity.type
_entity.pdbx_description
1 polymer ?
#
loop_
_entity_poly.entity_id
_entity_poly.type
_entity_poly.pdbx_seq_one_letter_code
_entity_poly.pdbx_strand_id
1 'polypeptide(L)'
;MDGTPTCRLNDYVNTSLALNKIDHGSANVSSNLEAPQKLNFTLNNEVQKAIETSEKNFEELIGQHGLYLAYYKMHGVSRPTYESAQVRKFQHGRTETCRTVSSESVAWVKAMEDPHVSADEKTALFKKALSSHVEYMANAVEGRGVDRHLLGLRLSLKSNEPKPSMFAQDIFSRSCHWNLSTSQLSGELFDGYGWGEVVPDGYGVAYMVNENNLSFNVASRKEMRPEHLHHYLKEAATEMRRLFEQTLLEAPKPKL
;
A
#
# COMPACT_ATOMS: atom_id res chain seq x y z
N MET A 1 2.56 3.40 16.50
CA MET A 1 3.26 4.27 15.54
C MET A 1 2.87 3.84 14.13
N ASP A 2 2.82 4.75 13.16
CA ASP A 2 2.62 4.36 11.76
C ASP A 2 3.91 3.75 11.17
N GLY A 3 3.84 3.23 9.94
CA GLY A 3 4.97 2.55 9.29
C GLY A 3 6.23 3.40 9.18
N THR A 4 6.12 4.71 8.88
CA THR A 4 7.31 5.55 8.64
C THR A 4 8.22 5.75 9.87
N PRO A 5 7.72 6.07 11.08
CA PRO A 5 8.56 6.06 12.27
C PRO A 5 9.26 4.72 12.52
N THR A 6 8.55 3.60 12.31
CA THR A 6 9.12 2.25 12.44
C THR A 6 10.21 1.98 11.41
N CYS A 7 9.97 2.37 10.16
CA CYS A 7 10.94 2.30 9.05
C CYS A 7 12.23 3.05 9.38
N ARG A 8 12.11 4.31 9.81
CA ARG A 8 13.29 5.15 10.13
C ARG A 8 14.10 4.58 11.29
N LEU A 9 13.42 3.99 12.28
CA LEU A 9 14.11 3.30 13.37
C LEU A 9 14.86 2.07 12.84
N ASN A 10 14.22 1.28 11.98
CA ASN A 10 14.84 0.11 11.34
C ASN A 10 16.07 0.52 10.51
N ASP A 11 15.94 1.53 9.64
CA ASP A 11 17.03 2.06 8.83
C ASP A 11 18.19 2.56 9.70
N TYR A 12 17.87 3.29 10.77
CA TYR A 12 18.87 3.79 11.71
C TYR A 12 19.63 2.65 12.39
N VAL A 13 18.93 1.64 12.90
CA VAL A 13 19.55 0.49 13.57
C VAL A 13 20.41 -0.29 12.58
N ASN A 14 19.88 -0.63 11.40
CA ASN A 14 20.59 -1.40 10.37
C ASN A 14 21.81 -0.65 9.84
N THR A 15 21.69 0.65 9.55
CA THR A 15 22.81 1.48 9.10
C THR A 15 23.87 1.61 10.20
N SER A 16 23.44 1.80 11.45
CA SER A 16 24.37 1.94 12.58
C SER A 16 25.13 0.65 12.86
N LEU A 17 24.48 -0.51 12.72
CA LEU A 17 25.13 -1.82 12.78
C LEU A 17 26.13 -1.99 11.63
N ALA A 18 25.71 -1.75 10.39
CA ALA A 18 26.56 -1.92 9.20
C ALA A 18 27.80 -1.02 9.22
N LEU A 19 27.67 0.21 9.74
CA LEU A 19 28.78 1.15 9.88
C LEU A 19 29.54 1.01 11.20
N ASN A 20 29.21 0.02 12.03
CA ASN A 20 29.80 -0.21 13.35
C ASN A 20 29.80 1.04 14.24
N LYS A 21 28.70 1.81 14.19
CA LYS A 21 28.51 3.08 14.93
C LYS A 21 27.80 2.90 16.26
N ILE A 22 27.30 1.71 16.56
CA ILE A 22 26.62 1.43 17.83
C ILE A 22 27.68 1.25 18.91
N ASP A 23 27.62 2.08 19.94
CA ASP A 23 28.40 1.85 21.16
C ASP A 23 27.80 0.64 21.89
N HIS A 24 28.54 -0.47 21.85
CA HIS A 24 28.16 -1.72 22.51
C HIS A 24 28.48 -1.71 24.01
N GLY A 25 28.98 -0.59 24.54
CA GLY A 25 29.46 -0.47 25.92
C GLY A 25 30.79 -1.19 26.13
N SER A 26 31.10 -1.46 27.39
CA SER A 26 32.34 -2.18 27.75
C SER A 26 32.28 -3.64 27.33
N ALA A 27 33.39 -4.17 26.82
CA ALA A 27 33.58 -5.62 26.67
C ALA A 27 33.59 -6.38 28.02
N ASN A 28 33.72 -5.65 29.14
CA ASN A 28 33.60 -6.22 30.47
C ASN A 28 32.11 -6.42 30.82
N VAL A 29 31.69 -7.68 30.80
CA VAL A 29 30.34 -8.08 31.22
C VAL A 29 30.14 -7.72 32.70
N SER A 30 29.07 -6.99 33.02
CA SER A 30 28.68 -6.75 34.41
C SER A 30 28.41 -8.11 35.07
N SER A 31 29.18 -8.44 36.11
CA SER A 31 29.14 -9.74 36.81
C SER A 31 27.81 -10.02 37.54
N ASN A 32 26.92 -9.03 37.61
CA ASN A 32 25.71 -9.05 38.43
C ASN A 32 24.41 -9.05 37.60
N LEU A 33 24.49 -9.29 36.28
CA LEU A 33 23.28 -9.41 35.45
C LEU A 33 22.68 -10.81 35.63
N GLU A 34 21.37 -10.86 35.88
CA GLU A 34 20.63 -12.11 35.85
C GLU A 34 20.68 -12.71 34.44
N ALA A 35 20.78 -14.04 34.37
CA ALA A 35 20.78 -14.73 33.09
C ALA A 35 19.42 -14.52 32.39
N PRO A 36 19.39 -14.28 31.05
CA PRO A 36 18.14 -14.17 30.31
C PRO A 36 17.23 -15.38 30.55
N GLN A 37 16.00 -15.13 30.98
CA GLN A 37 15.04 -16.21 31.22
C GLN A 37 14.41 -16.66 29.90
N LYS A 38 14.57 -17.94 29.56
CA LYS A 38 13.93 -18.54 28.39
C LYS A 38 12.41 -18.62 28.61
N LEU A 39 11.65 -17.99 27.71
CA LEU A 39 10.20 -18.20 27.61
C LEU A 39 9.98 -19.45 26.74
N ASN A 40 9.42 -20.50 27.33
CA ASN A 40 9.14 -21.74 26.60
C ASN A 40 7.74 -21.68 25.97
N PHE A 41 7.68 -21.71 24.65
CA PHE A 41 6.45 -21.90 23.89
C PHE A 41 6.40 -23.33 23.38
N THR A 42 5.30 -24.03 23.65
CA THR A 42 5.04 -25.35 23.07
C THR A 42 4.33 -25.15 21.74
N LEU A 43 5.05 -25.29 20.64
CA LEU A 43 4.47 -25.19 19.30
C LEU A 43 3.76 -26.50 18.96
N ASN A 44 2.53 -26.39 18.47
CA ASN A 44 1.82 -27.50 17.86
C ASN A 44 1.96 -27.44 16.34
N ASN A 45 1.53 -28.51 15.65
CA ASN A 45 1.66 -28.63 14.19
C ASN A 45 0.91 -27.53 13.42
N GLU A 46 -0.15 -26.94 14.00
CA GLU A 46 -0.91 -25.86 13.36
C GLU A 46 -0.12 -24.56 13.35
N VAL A 47 0.52 -24.21 14.47
CA VAL A 47 1.34 -23.00 14.61
C VAL A 47 2.58 -23.07 13.71
N GLN A 48 3.21 -24.25 13.61
CA GLN A 48 4.37 -24.46 12.73
C GLN A 48 4.03 -24.22 11.26
N LYS A 49 2.89 -24.75 10.80
CA LYS A 49 2.43 -24.60 9.42
C LYS A 49 2.03 -23.17 9.07
N ALA A 50 1.50 -22.43 10.04
CA ALA A 50 1.18 -21.01 9.88
C ALA A 50 2.44 -20.16 9.70
N ILE A 51 3.51 -20.46 10.45
CA ILE A 51 4.80 -19.76 10.36
C ILE A 51 5.43 -19.97 8.97
N GLU A 52 5.54 -21.22 8.51
CA GLU A 52 6.11 -21.55 7.19
C GLU A 52 5.33 -20.93 6.03
N THR A 53 4.00 -20.85 6.17
CA THR A 53 3.13 -20.23 5.16
C THR A 53 3.29 -18.71 5.13
N SER A 54 3.45 -18.07 6.30
CA SER A 54 3.66 -16.64 6.40
C SER A 54 5.02 -16.19 5.85
N GLU A 55 6.08 -16.98 6.05
CA GLU A 55 7.42 -16.69 5.53
C GLU A 55 7.44 -16.74 3.99
N LYS A 56 6.85 -17.78 3.40
CA LYS A 56 6.83 -17.97 1.95
C LYS A 56 6.02 -16.91 1.19
N ASN A 57 4.92 -16.43 1.78
CA ASN A 57 4.04 -15.45 1.13
C ASN A 57 4.59 -14.03 1.16
N PHE A 58 5.55 -13.75 2.05
CA PHE A 58 6.12 -12.43 2.24
C PHE A 58 7.17 -12.06 1.18
N GLU A 59 7.88 -13.05 0.64
CA GLU A 59 9.02 -12.85 -0.27
C GLU A 59 8.65 -12.45 -1.72
N GLU A 60 7.37 -12.41 -2.11
CA GLU A 60 7.02 -12.63 -3.53
C GLU A 60 6.52 -11.48 -4.43
N LEU A 61 6.37 -10.21 -4.03
CA LEU A 61 5.74 -9.25 -4.99
C LEU A 61 6.20 -7.80 -4.92
N ILE A 62 5.76 -6.93 -5.90
CA ILE A 62 6.32 -5.66 -6.49
C ILE A 62 5.33 -4.70 -7.27
N GLY A 63 5.04 -3.42 -6.84
CA GLY A 63 4.67 -2.24 -7.72
C GLY A 63 3.26 -1.63 -7.98
N GLN A 64 2.93 -0.46 -7.40
CA GLN A 64 1.56 0.06 -7.14
C GLN A 64 0.57 0.46 -8.27
N HIS A 65 0.97 1.05 -9.40
CA HIS A 65 -0.03 1.40 -10.44
C HIS A 65 -0.54 0.19 -11.21
N GLY A 66 0.28 -0.87 -11.23
CA GLY A 66 -0.17 -2.19 -11.61
C GLY A 66 -1.35 -2.66 -10.76
N LEU A 67 -1.52 -2.19 -9.51
CA LEU A 67 -2.60 -2.62 -8.61
C LEU A 67 -3.99 -2.25 -9.10
N TYR A 68 -4.17 -1.04 -9.62
CA TYR A 68 -5.49 -0.62 -10.11
C TYR A 68 -5.89 -1.37 -11.37
N LEU A 69 -4.94 -1.51 -12.30
CA LEU A 69 -5.15 -2.28 -13.51
C LEU A 69 -5.33 -3.76 -13.19
N ALA A 70 -4.52 -4.34 -12.30
CA ALA A 70 -4.61 -5.72 -11.88
C ALA A 70 -5.95 -6.07 -11.23
N TYR A 71 -6.41 -5.22 -10.29
CA TYR A 71 -7.71 -5.43 -9.65
C TYR A 71 -8.85 -5.33 -10.66
N TYR A 72 -8.78 -4.37 -11.59
CA TYR A 72 -9.78 -4.23 -12.66
C TYR A 72 -9.76 -5.43 -13.62
N LYS A 73 -8.60 -5.95 -14.01
CA LYS A 73 -8.45 -7.16 -14.84
C LYS A 73 -9.00 -8.39 -14.14
N MET A 74 -8.74 -8.53 -12.85
CA MET A 74 -9.19 -9.67 -12.06
C MET A 74 -10.71 -9.67 -11.82
N HIS A 75 -11.30 -8.50 -11.52
CA HIS A 75 -12.69 -8.42 -11.05
C HIS A 75 -13.65 -7.73 -12.04
N GLY A 76 -13.15 -7.11 -13.10
CA GLY A 76 -13.92 -6.32 -14.07
C GLY A 76 -14.50 -5.01 -13.51
N VAL A 77 -14.17 -4.64 -12.27
CA VAL A 77 -14.73 -3.49 -11.56
C VAL A 77 -13.67 -2.78 -10.72
N SER A 78 -13.79 -1.46 -10.60
CA SER A 78 -13.04 -0.68 -9.62
C SER A 78 -13.84 -0.59 -8.32
N ARG A 79 -13.18 -0.75 -7.18
CA ARG A 79 -13.78 -0.74 -5.85
C ARG A 79 -13.10 0.28 -4.94
N PRO A 80 -13.74 0.70 -3.84
CA PRO A 80 -13.12 1.66 -2.92
C PRO A 80 -11.74 1.19 -2.46
N THR A 81 -10.75 2.03 -2.68
CA THR A 81 -9.36 1.77 -2.31
C THR A 81 -8.88 2.85 -1.35
N TYR A 82 -8.39 2.39 -0.21
CA TYR A 82 -7.73 3.21 0.80
C TYR A 82 -6.23 3.25 0.50
N GLU A 83 -5.62 4.43 0.56
CA GLU A 83 -4.19 4.59 0.73
C GLU A 83 -3.89 5.56 1.88
N SER A 84 -2.87 5.24 2.69
CA SER A 84 -2.48 6.09 3.81
C SER A 84 -1.78 7.38 3.36
N ALA A 85 -2.32 8.53 3.74
CA ALA A 85 -1.66 9.84 3.60
C ALA A 85 -1.17 10.32 4.97
N GLN A 86 0.12 10.64 5.11
CA GLN A 86 0.67 11.12 6.38
C GLN A 86 0.39 12.60 6.61
N VAL A 87 -0.27 12.93 7.73
CA VAL A 87 -0.61 14.32 8.11
C VAL A 87 0.30 14.85 9.24
N ARG A 88 1.56 14.39 9.27
CA ARG A 88 2.53 14.70 10.33
C ARG A 88 2.99 16.17 10.38
N LYS A 89 2.54 17.00 9.44
CA LYS A 89 2.71 18.46 9.46
C LYS A 89 1.91 19.12 10.58
N PHE A 90 0.84 18.46 11.03
CA PHE A 90 -0.01 18.92 12.12
C PHE A 90 0.39 18.28 13.45
N GLN A 91 0.18 19.00 14.55
CA GLN A 91 0.48 18.50 15.89
C GLN A 91 -0.33 17.22 16.17
N HIS A 92 0.35 16.16 16.63
CA HIS A 92 -0.21 14.81 16.82
C HIS A 92 -0.78 14.16 15.54
N GLY A 93 -0.47 14.71 14.37
CA GLY A 93 -0.92 14.19 13.09
C GLY A 93 -0.48 12.74 12.86
N ARG A 94 -1.47 11.90 12.51
CA ARG A 94 -1.28 10.50 12.13
C ARG A 94 -1.49 10.35 10.62
N THR A 95 -2.67 9.91 10.21
CA THR A 95 -3.01 9.67 8.81
C THR A 95 -4.36 10.25 8.42
N GLU A 96 -4.46 10.67 7.16
CA GLU A 96 -5.68 10.84 6.37
C GLU A 96 -5.77 9.72 5.31
N THR A 97 -6.91 9.58 4.65
CA THR A 97 -7.11 8.67 3.52
C THR A 97 -6.93 9.39 2.19
N CYS A 98 -6.03 8.87 1.35
CA CYS A 98 -6.08 9.11 -0.08
C CYS A 98 -7.02 8.08 -0.72
N ARG A 99 -8.08 8.55 -1.40
CA ARG A 99 -9.01 7.68 -2.14
C ARG A 99 -8.51 7.57 -3.57
N THR A 100 -7.95 6.43 -3.92
CA THR A 100 -7.15 6.33 -5.15
C THR A 100 -7.95 5.97 -6.40
N VAL A 101 -9.20 5.52 -6.23
CA VAL A 101 -10.14 5.34 -7.33
C VAL A 101 -10.83 6.67 -7.64
N SER A 102 -10.57 7.18 -8.83
CA SER A 102 -11.14 8.41 -9.38
C SER A 102 -11.74 8.15 -10.76
N SER A 103 -12.47 9.12 -11.30
CA SER A 103 -12.97 9.05 -12.67
C SER A 103 -11.83 8.87 -13.67
N GLU A 104 -10.69 9.52 -13.45
CA GLU A 104 -9.52 9.44 -14.33
C GLU A 104 -8.85 8.06 -14.25
N SER A 105 -8.70 7.48 -13.05
CA SER A 105 -8.11 6.14 -12.93
C SER A 105 -9.01 5.06 -13.52
N VAL A 106 -10.35 5.19 -13.37
CA VAL A 106 -11.32 4.30 -14.03
C VAL A 106 -11.26 4.42 -15.56
N ALA A 107 -11.16 5.65 -16.09
CA ALA A 107 -11.04 5.87 -17.54
C ALA A 107 -9.76 5.22 -18.10
N TRP A 108 -8.64 5.37 -17.39
CA TRP A 108 -7.37 4.78 -17.79
C TRP A 108 -7.38 3.24 -17.77
N VAL A 109 -7.85 2.59 -16.68
CA VAL A 109 -7.88 1.11 -16.63
C VAL A 109 -8.82 0.51 -17.68
N LYS A 110 -9.93 1.19 -18.00
CA LYS A 110 -10.81 0.79 -19.10
C LYS A 110 -10.11 0.88 -20.45
N ALA A 111 -9.38 1.96 -20.69
CA ALA A 111 -8.62 2.12 -21.93
C ALA A 111 -7.49 1.09 -22.07
N MET A 112 -6.85 0.69 -20.97
CA MET A 112 -5.83 -0.37 -20.99
C MET A 112 -6.40 -1.69 -21.52
N GLU A 113 -7.62 -2.06 -21.10
CA GLU A 113 -8.31 -3.29 -21.55
C GLU A 113 -8.97 -3.20 -22.93
N ASP A 114 -9.06 -2.00 -23.53
CA ASP A 114 -9.65 -1.81 -24.85
C ASP A 114 -8.59 -1.99 -25.96
N PRO A 115 -8.71 -2.99 -26.85
CA PRO A 115 -7.76 -3.19 -27.95
C PRO A 115 -7.89 -2.14 -29.06
N HIS A 116 -8.95 -1.32 -29.05
CA HIS A 116 -9.19 -0.27 -30.05
C HIS A 116 -8.65 1.10 -29.63
N VAL A 117 -8.25 1.26 -28.37
CA VAL A 117 -7.60 2.50 -27.90
C VAL A 117 -6.10 2.46 -28.21
N SER A 118 -5.58 3.54 -28.80
CA SER A 118 -4.17 3.63 -29.18
C SER A 118 -3.25 3.72 -27.95
N ALA A 119 -1.97 3.35 -28.13
CA ALA A 119 -0.95 3.50 -27.09
C ALA A 119 -0.82 4.95 -26.61
N ASP A 120 -0.84 5.93 -27.52
CA ASP A 120 -0.75 7.35 -27.17
C ASP A 120 -1.93 7.81 -26.30
N GLU A 121 -3.15 7.36 -26.61
CA GLU A 121 -4.33 7.68 -25.80
C GLU A 121 -4.28 6.99 -24.43
N LYS A 122 -3.86 5.72 -24.36
CA LYS A 122 -3.64 5.02 -23.08
C LYS A 122 -2.62 5.77 -22.20
N THR A 123 -1.54 6.27 -22.78
CA THR A 123 -0.52 7.07 -22.09
C THR A 123 -1.06 8.45 -21.67
N ALA A 124 -1.87 9.10 -22.50
CA ALA A 124 -2.51 10.37 -22.15
C ALA A 124 -3.48 10.21 -20.97
N LEU A 125 -4.28 9.14 -20.96
CA LEU A 125 -5.19 8.80 -19.86
C LEU A 125 -4.42 8.43 -18.59
N PHE A 126 -3.31 7.69 -18.71
CA PHE A 126 -2.42 7.40 -17.58
C PHE A 126 -1.92 8.70 -16.93
N LYS A 127 -1.44 9.67 -17.71
CA LYS A 127 -0.96 10.96 -17.19
C LYS A 127 -2.07 11.70 -16.43
N LYS A 128 -3.31 11.71 -16.94
CA LYS A 128 -4.46 12.29 -16.24
C LYS A 128 -4.77 11.58 -14.93
N ALA A 129 -4.77 10.25 -14.93
CA ALA A 129 -4.99 9.44 -13.72
C ALA A 129 -3.91 9.70 -12.67
N LEU A 130 -2.64 9.77 -13.09
CA LEU A 130 -1.51 10.09 -12.22
C LEU A 130 -1.63 11.50 -11.64
N SER A 131 -1.93 12.51 -12.46
CA SER A 131 -2.11 13.88 -11.97
C SER A 131 -3.23 13.99 -10.94
N SER A 132 -4.39 13.37 -11.19
CA SER A 132 -5.53 13.33 -10.25
C SER A 132 -5.14 12.66 -8.93
N HIS A 133 -4.42 11.54 -8.99
CA HIS A 133 -3.93 10.85 -7.80
C HIS A 133 -2.95 11.69 -6.98
N VAL A 134 -1.95 12.30 -7.63
CA VAL A 134 -0.94 13.15 -6.98
C VAL A 134 -1.60 14.37 -6.33
N GLU A 135 -2.54 15.01 -7.01
CA GLU A 135 -3.30 16.13 -6.46
C GLU A 135 -4.11 15.72 -5.22
N TYR A 136 -4.82 14.59 -5.27
CA TYR A 136 -5.59 14.12 -4.13
C TYR A 136 -4.68 13.77 -2.95
N MET A 137 -3.56 13.08 -3.20
CA MET A 137 -2.57 12.76 -2.16
C MET A 137 -2.02 14.04 -1.52
N ALA A 138 -1.67 15.05 -2.33
CA ALA A 138 -1.21 16.35 -1.85
C ALA A 138 -2.26 17.04 -0.96
N ASN A 139 -3.52 17.02 -1.35
CA ASN A 139 -4.61 17.53 -0.53
C ASN A 139 -4.77 16.74 0.78
N ALA A 140 -4.69 15.40 0.73
CA ALA A 140 -4.84 14.54 1.90
C ALA A 140 -3.72 14.77 2.93
N VAL A 141 -2.46 14.89 2.50
CA VAL A 141 -1.33 15.17 3.43
C VAL A 141 -1.40 16.57 4.05
N GLU A 142 -2.08 17.52 3.40
CA GLU A 142 -2.41 18.85 3.93
C GLU A 142 -3.69 18.85 4.81
N GLY A 143 -4.22 17.68 5.16
CA GLY A 143 -5.42 17.56 6.00
C GLY A 143 -6.70 18.02 5.29
N ARG A 144 -6.70 18.09 3.96
CA ARG A 144 -7.86 18.46 3.13
C ARG A 144 -8.59 17.23 2.56
N GLY A 145 -8.25 16.04 3.04
CA GLY A 145 -9.01 14.83 2.77
C GLY A 145 -10.36 14.83 3.49
N VAL A 146 -11.29 14.01 3.00
CA VAL A 146 -12.67 14.01 3.49
C VAL A 146 -12.90 12.97 4.60
N ASP A 147 -12.11 11.89 4.64
CA ASP A 147 -12.42 10.71 5.44
C ASP A 147 -12.29 10.95 6.95
N ARG A 148 -11.19 11.56 7.44
CA ARG A 148 -11.09 11.88 8.88
C ARG A 148 -12.08 12.96 9.29
N HIS A 149 -12.40 13.91 8.40
CA HIS A 149 -13.42 14.91 8.67
C HIS A 149 -14.81 14.26 8.83
N LEU A 150 -15.23 13.41 7.89
CA LEU A 150 -16.50 12.68 7.98
C LEU A 150 -16.55 11.74 9.20
N LEU A 151 -15.44 11.08 9.53
CA LEU A 151 -15.32 10.30 10.76
C LEU A 151 -15.51 11.18 12.01
N GLY A 152 -14.85 12.34 12.06
CA GLY A 152 -14.99 13.29 13.16
C GLY A 152 -16.42 13.77 13.34
N LEU A 153 -17.11 14.12 12.25
CA LEU A 153 -18.53 14.47 12.27
C LEU A 153 -19.39 13.31 12.81
N ARG A 154 -19.13 12.08 12.38
CA ARG A 154 -19.87 10.89 12.84
C ARG A 154 -19.66 10.62 14.34
N LEU A 155 -18.43 10.78 14.82
CA LEU A 155 -18.08 10.58 16.24
C LEU A 155 -18.56 11.71 17.14
N SER A 156 -18.83 12.89 16.58
CA SER A 156 -19.34 14.04 17.33
C SER A 156 -20.85 13.98 17.59
N LEU A 157 -21.56 13.03 16.96
CA LEU A 157 -22.99 12.83 17.18
C LEU A 157 -23.27 12.43 18.62
N LYS A 158 -24.16 13.17 19.27
CA LYS A 158 -24.63 12.81 20.62
C LYS A 158 -25.64 11.67 20.54
N SER A 159 -25.78 10.93 21.63
CA SER A 159 -26.70 9.79 21.71
C SER A 159 -28.17 10.14 21.47
N ASN A 160 -28.56 11.40 21.71
CA ASN A 160 -29.92 11.91 21.51
C ASN A 160 -30.13 12.61 20.17
N GLU A 161 -29.11 12.72 19.32
CA GLU A 161 -29.21 13.35 18.00
C GLU A 161 -29.54 12.30 16.94
N PRO A 162 -30.47 12.57 16.02
CA PRO A 162 -30.73 11.66 14.92
C PRO A 162 -29.50 11.58 14.01
N LYS A 163 -29.13 10.36 13.61
CA LYS A 163 -28.04 10.13 12.66
C LYS A 163 -28.35 10.85 11.33
N PRO A 164 -27.48 11.76 10.85
CA PRO A 164 -27.66 12.43 9.56
C PRO A 164 -27.87 11.41 8.43
N SER A 165 -28.81 11.72 7.52
CA SER A 165 -29.22 10.81 6.44
C SER A 165 -28.04 10.33 5.60
N MET A 166 -27.10 11.21 5.28
CA MET A 166 -25.87 10.88 4.55
C MET A 166 -25.12 9.68 5.16
N PHE A 167 -24.99 9.61 6.49
CA PHE A 167 -24.28 8.50 7.15
C PHE A 167 -25.12 7.22 7.24
N ALA A 168 -26.43 7.30 7.02
CA ALA A 168 -27.33 6.16 7.01
C ALA A 168 -27.50 5.56 5.61
N GLN A 169 -27.09 6.26 4.54
CA GLN A 169 -27.19 5.75 3.18
C GLN A 169 -26.19 4.63 2.91
N ASP A 170 -26.64 3.63 2.15
CA ASP A 170 -25.80 2.50 1.71
C ASP A 170 -24.56 2.95 0.94
N ILE A 171 -24.67 4.04 0.18
CA ILE A 171 -23.53 4.58 -0.59
C ILE A 171 -22.39 5.03 0.31
N PHE A 172 -22.70 5.61 1.48
CA PHE A 172 -21.68 6.01 2.45
C PHE A 172 -20.98 4.77 3.02
N SER A 173 -21.75 3.78 3.47
CA SER A 173 -21.22 2.51 3.97
C SER A 173 -20.33 1.82 2.93
N ARG A 174 -20.79 1.74 1.67
CA ARG A 174 -20.00 1.22 0.56
C ARG A 174 -18.73 2.05 0.31
N SER A 175 -18.80 3.37 0.39
CA SER A 175 -17.63 4.24 0.19
C SER A 175 -16.54 4.05 1.24
N CYS A 176 -16.88 3.49 2.41
CA CYS A 176 -15.96 3.16 3.50
C CYS A 176 -15.62 1.66 3.57
N HIS A 177 -16.09 0.86 2.59
CA HIS A 177 -15.80 -0.57 2.49
C HIS A 177 -14.57 -0.77 1.60
N TRP A 178 -13.40 -0.79 2.24
CA TRP A 178 -12.10 -0.77 1.56
C TRP A 178 -11.69 -2.15 1.04
N ASN A 179 -12.15 -2.50 -0.17
CA ASN A 179 -11.74 -3.75 -0.83
C ASN A 179 -10.23 -3.82 -1.08
N LEU A 180 -9.57 -2.67 -1.24
CA LEU A 180 -8.12 -2.57 -1.24
C LEU A 180 -7.69 -1.62 -0.12
N SER A 181 -6.86 -2.10 0.79
CA SER A 181 -6.18 -1.28 1.79
C SER A 181 -4.69 -1.25 1.48
N THR A 182 -4.16 -0.09 1.15
CA THR A 182 -2.78 0.05 0.66
C THR A 182 -1.96 1.05 1.49
N SER A 183 -0.64 0.88 1.47
CA SER A 183 0.34 1.81 2.05
C SER A 183 1.65 1.68 1.31
N GLN A 184 2.38 2.80 1.25
CA GLN A 184 3.72 2.91 0.71
C GLN A 184 4.75 3.04 1.82
N LEU A 185 5.85 2.32 1.68
CA LEU A 185 7.05 2.54 2.48
C LEU A 185 8.23 1.93 1.73
N SER A 186 9.18 2.76 1.29
CA SER A 186 10.42 2.26 0.68
C SER A 186 11.53 2.19 1.72
N GLY A 187 12.44 1.25 1.53
CA GLY A 187 13.63 1.08 2.34
C GLY A 187 14.49 -0.02 1.75
N GLU A 188 15.79 0.26 1.59
CA GLU A 188 16.74 -0.69 0.98
C GLU A 188 17.25 -1.75 1.98
N LEU A 189 16.87 -1.63 3.26
CA LEU A 189 17.42 -2.41 4.37
C LEU A 189 16.43 -3.44 4.96
N PHE A 190 15.26 -3.62 4.33
CA PHE A 190 14.30 -4.66 4.70
C PHE A 190 13.50 -5.11 3.48
N ASP A 191 13.16 -6.39 3.43
CA ASP A 191 12.63 -7.03 2.23
C ASP A 191 11.12 -6.79 2.00
N GLY A 192 10.41 -6.32 3.03
CA GLY A 192 8.98 -6.09 2.96
C GLY A 192 8.34 -5.66 4.27
N TYR A 193 7.04 -5.38 4.21
CA TYR A 193 6.16 -5.20 5.35
C TYR A 193 4.73 -5.51 4.88
N GLY A 194 3.78 -5.67 5.81
CA GLY A 194 2.42 -6.05 5.43
C GLY A 194 1.43 -6.07 6.59
N TRP A 195 0.16 -6.18 6.25
CA TRP A 195 -0.96 -6.41 7.16
C TRP A 195 -2.08 -7.14 6.40
N GLY A 196 -2.98 -7.81 7.13
CA GLY A 196 -4.11 -8.52 6.55
C GLY A 196 -5.17 -7.60 5.92
N GLU A 197 -6.20 -8.19 5.33
CA GLU A 197 -7.33 -7.44 4.79
C GLU A 197 -8.14 -6.72 5.88
N VAL A 198 -8.72 -5.56 5.54
CA VAL A 198 -9.57 -4.78 6.46
C VAL A 198 -11.06 -5.07 6.30
N VAL A 199 -11.43 -5.79 5.24
CA VAL A 199 -12.78 -6.31 4.98
C VAL A 199 -12.68 -7.75 4.46
N PRO A 200 -13.65 -8.62 4.77
CA PRO A 200 -13.61 -10.04 4.39
C PRO A 200 -13.35 -10.34 2.90
N ASP A 201 -13.86 -9.46 2.03
CA ASP A 201 -13.83 -9.53 0.57
C ASP A 201 -12.80 -8.55 -0.02
N GLY A 202 -11.68 -8.35 0.67
CA GLY A 202 -10.65 -7.40 0.29
C GLY A 202 -9.22 -7.93 0.42
N TYR A 203 -8.27 -7.03 0.17
CA TYR A 203 -6.84 -7.28 0.24
C TYR A 203 -6.13 -6.18 1.03
N GLY A 204 -5.16 -6.57 1.84
CA GLY A 204 -4.10 -5.70 2.34
C GLY A 204 -2.93 -5.72 1.35
N VAL A 205 -2.52 -4.57 0.84
CA VAL A 205 -1.46 -4.45 -0.16
C VAL A 205 -0.43 -3.40 0.28
N ALA A 206 0.60 -3.85 0.97
CA ALA A 206 1.77 -3.03 1.24
C ALA A 206 2.67 -3.02 0.03
N TYR A 207 3.37 -1.92 -0.25
CA TYR A 207 4.31 -1.87 -1.36
C TYR A 207 5.50 -0.96 -1.09
N MET A 208 6.59 -1.26 -1.77
CA MET A 208 7.87 -0.56 -1.72
C MET A 208 8.27 -0.14 -3.14
N VAL A 209 8.97 0.97 -3.26
CA VAL A 209 9.54 1.44 -4.52
C VAL A 209 11.01 1.68 -4.26
N ASN A 210 11.82 0.67 -4.53
CA ASN A 210 13.26 0.66 -4.28
C ASN A 210 14.00 0.97 -5.59
N GLU A 211 15.32 1.11 -5.52
CA GLU A 211 16.12 1.53 -6.68
C GLU A 211 15.96 0.60 -7.90
N ASN A 212 16.05 -0.72 -7.67
CA ASN A 212 16.11 -1.72 -8.74
C ASN A 212 14.90 -2.67 -8.78
N ASN A 213 13.95 -2.48 -7.86
CA ASN A 213 12.75 -3.28 -7.75
C ASN A 213 11.62 -2.44 -7.14
N LEU A 214 10.38 -2.82 -7.41
CA LEU A 214 9.26 -2.43 -6.55
C LEU A 214 9.05 -3.61 -5.58
N SER A 215 8.40 -3.49 -4.44
CA SER A 215 7.91 -4.65 -3.66
C SER A 215 6.41 -4.51 -3.38
N PHE A 216 5.69 -5.58 -3.12
CA PHE A 216 4.29 -5.77 -2.80
C PHE A 216 4.21 -6.95 -1.85
N ASN A 217 3.46 -6.77 -0.80
CA ASN A 217 2.97 -7.86 0.01
C ASN A 217 1.45 -7.86 -0.12
N VAL A 218 0.88 -8.94 -0.66
CA VAL A 218 -0.57 -9.10 -0.83
C VAL A 218 -1.08 -10.10 0.19
N ALA A 219 -1.88 -9.60 1.14
CA ALA A 219 -2.56 -10.41 2.13
C ALA A 219 -4.07 -10.37 1.90
N SER A 220 -4.74 -11.51 2.04
CA SER A 220 -6.19 -11.61 2.03
C SER A 220 -6.62 -12.93 2.67
N ARG A 221 -7.93 -13.12 2.81
CA ARG A 221 -8.48 -14.44 3.11
C ARG A 221 -8.20 -15.40 1.96
N LYS A 222 -8.03 -16.67 2.31
CA LYS A 222 -7.71 -17.73 1.33
C LYS A 222 -8.72 -17.80 0.18
N GLU A 223 -9.99 -17.54 0.47
CA GLU A 223 -11.08 -17.58 -0.51
C GLU A 223 -10.94 -16.51 -1.61
N MET A 224 -10.23 -15.42 -1.33
CA MET A 224 -9.97 -14.32 -2.27
C MET A 224 -8.86 -14.62 -3.28
N ARG A 225 -8.17 -15.76 -3.15
CA ARG A 225 -7.11 -16.23 -4.07
C ARG A 225 -6.06 -15.15 -4.35
N PRO A 226 -5.28 -14.72 -3.34
CA PRO A 226 -4.26 -13.66 -3.49
C PRO A 226 -3.25 -13.95 -4.61
N GLU A 227 -2.99 -15.21 -4.93
CA GLU A 227 -2.15 -15.65 -6.05
C GLU A 227 -2.60 -15.11 -7.42
N HIS A 228 -3.92 -14.91 -7.62
CA HIS A 228 -4.44 -14.32 -8.84
C HIS A 228 -4.15 -12.82 -8.90
N LEU A 229 -4.32 -12.11 -7.78
CA LEU A 229 -3.96 -10.70 -7.71
C LEU A 229 -2.46 -10.52 -7.93
N HIS A 230 -1.63 -11.43 -7.38
CA HIS A 230 -0.20 -11.51 -7.68
C HIS A 230 0.10 -11.60 -9.18
N HIS A 231 -0.58 -12.52 -9.87
CA HIS A 231 -0.41 -12.69 -11.31
C HIS A 231 -0.76 -11.42 -12.09
N TYR A 232 -1.94 -10.84 -11.83
CA TYR A 232 -2.38 -9.63 -12.52
C TYR A 232 -1.53 -8.40 -12.20
N LEU A 233 -0.92 -8.32 -11.01
CA LEU A 233 0.05 -7.28 -10.67
C LEU A 233 1.28 -7.34 -11.57
N LYS A 234 1.83 -8.55 -11.78
CA LYS A 234 2.97 -8.77 -12.70
C LYS A 234 2.60 -8.45 -14.14
N GLU A 235 1.42 -8.87 -14.58
CA GLU A 235 0.90 -8.59 -15.93
C GLU A 235 0.74 -7.08 -16.15
N ALA A 236 0.04 -6.40 -15.25
CA ALA A 236 -0.19 -4.96 -15.31
C ALA A 236 1.12 -4.16 -15.31
N ALA A 237 2.09 -4.52 -14.45
CA ALA A 237 3.41 -3.89 -14.45
C ALA A 237 4.15 -4.07 -15.78
N THR A 238 4.05 -5.26 -16.38
CA THR A 238 4.67 -5.57 -17.68
C THR A 238 4.00 -4.80 -18.82
N GLU A 239 2.67 -4.73 -18.84
CA GLU A 239 1.91 -3.98 -19.85
C GLU A 239 2.19 -2.48 -19.76
N MET A 240 2.20 -1.92 -18.54
CA MET A 240 2.56 -0.53 -18.31
C MET A 240 3.97 -0.22 -18.79
N ARG A 241 4.93 -1.10 -18.49
CA ARG A 241 6.31 -0.96 -18.98
C ARG A 241 6.36 -0.89 -20.50
N ARG A 242 5.71 -1.84 -21.20
CA ARG A 242 5.67 -1.85 -22.67
C ARG A 242 5.06 -0.58 -23.24
N LEU A 243 3.94 -0.14 -22.66
CA LEU A 243 3.27 1.10 -23.05
C LEU A 243 4.21 2.31 -22.95
N PHE A 244 4.92 2.43 -21.83
CA PHE A 244 5.82 3.55 -21.59
C PHE A 244 7.10 3.49 -22.41
N GLU A 245 7.67 2.30 -22.63
CA GLU A 245 8.79 2.12 -23.54
C GLU A 245 8.43 2.53 -24.97
N GLN A 246 7.19 2.27 -25.40
CA GLN A 246 6.70 2.66 -26.73
C GLN A 246 6.43 4.16 -26.87
N THR A 247 5.97 4.83 -25.81
CA THR A 247 5.39 6.19 -25.91
C THR A 247 6.17 7.28 -25.18
N LEU A 248 7.07 6.94 -24.25
CA LEU A 248 7.80 7.89 -23.40
C LEU A 248 9.32 7.86 -23.59
N LEU A 249 9.88 6.76 -24.14
CA LEU A 249 11.28 6.75 -24.55
C LEU A 249 11.37 7.30 -25.98
N GLU A 250 11.99 8.47 -26.16
CA GLU A 250 12.27 9.00 -27.50
C GLU A 250 13.04 7.92 -28.30
N ALA A 251 12.56 7.56 -29.50
CA ALA A 251 13.42 6.90 -30.47
C ALA A 251 14.70 7.74 -30.62
N PRO A 252 15.90 7.15 -30.59
CA PRO A 252 17.14 7.92 -30.66
C PRO A 252 17.09 8.79 -31.92
N LYS A 253 17.10 10.12 -31.74
CA LYS A 253 17.15 11.08 -32.85
C LYS A 253 18.36 10.71 -33.71
N PRO A 254 18.19 10.43 -35.01
CA PRO A 254 19.33 10.18 -35.87
C PRO A 254 20.24 11.40 -35.77
N LYS A 255 21.50 11.17 -35.39
CA LYS A 255 22.54 12.19 -35.46
C LYS A 255 22.68 12.54 -36.94
N LEU A 256 22.18 13.71 -37.35
CA LEU A 256 22.55 14.37 -38.60
C LEU A 256 23.98 14.90 -38.48
#